data_AF-A0A227HU84-F1
#
_entry.id   AF-A0A227HU84-F1
#
_cell.length_a   1.000
_cell.length_b   1.000
_cell.length_c   1.000
_cell.angle_alpha   90.00
_cell.angle_beta   90.00
_cell.angle_gamma   90.00
#
_symmetry.space_group_name_H-M   'P 1'
#
loop_
_entity.id
_entity.type
_entity.pdbx_description
1 polymer ?
#
loop_
_entity_poly.entity_id
_entity_poly.type
_entity_poly.pdbx_seq_one_letter_code
_entity_poly.pdbx_strand_id
1 'polypeptide(L)' 'MLGGAAWLGYQKFEEYFNNPWTRDGQVRANVIKVAPRVSGPIVNVSVQDNQEVKTGDLLFEIDPTTYEVALSQA' A
#
# COMPACT_ATOMS: atom_id res chain seq x y z
N MET A 1 -47.73 6.39 29.48
CA MET A 1 -47.15 5.21 28.81
C MET A 1 -46.85 5.45 27.33
N LEU A 2 -47.76 6.07 26.56
CA LEU A 2 -47.55 6.32 25.11
C LEU A 2 -46.34 7.22 24.78
N GLY A 3 -46.07 8.27 25.56
CA GLY A 3 -44.93 9.17 25.32
C GLY A 3 -43.55 8.52 25.50
N GLY A 4 -43.43 7.56 26.43
CA GLY A 4 -42.17 6.82 26.66
C GLY A 4 -41.85 5.84 25.52
N ALA A 5 -42.88 5.17 24.98
CA ALA A 5 -42.72 4.30 23.82
C ALA A 5 -42.33 5.09 22.55
N ALA A 6 -42.93 6.27 22.36
CA ALA A 6 -42.55 7.16 21.25
C ALA A 6 -41.11 7.66 21.37
N TRP A 7 -40.65 8.00 22.59
CA TRP A 7 -39.28 8.43 22.83
C TRP A 7 -38.24 7.33 22.58
N LEU A 8 -38.50 6.11 23.05
CA LEU A 8 -37.63 4.96 22.78
C LEU A 8 -37.60 4.59 21.28
N GLY A 9 -38.76 4.67 20.61
CA GLY A 9 -38.86 4.47 19.17
C GLY A 9 -38.06 5.51 18.38
N TYR A 10 -38.13 6.78 18.79
CA TYR A 10 -37.35 7.86 18.19
C TYR A 10 -35.85 7.64 18.34
N GLN A 11 -35.37 7.26 19.53
CA GLN A 11 -33.95 6.95 19.74
C GLN A 11 -33.46 5.80 18.86
N LYS A 12 -34.26 4.72 18.76
CA LYS A 12 -33.91 3.56 17.93
C LYS A 12 -33.89 3.89 16.45
N PHE A 13 -34.80 4.75 16.00
CA PHE A 13 -34.82 5.25 14.64
C PHE A 13 -33.57 6.08 14.33
N GLU A 14 -33.22 7.02 15.20
CA GLU A 14 -32.04 7.87 15.04
C GLU A 14 -30.73 7.05 15.00
N GLU A 15 -30.60 6.04 15.86
CA GLU A 15 -29.47 5.10 15.87
C GLU A 15 -29.35 4.31 14.54
N TYR A 16 -30.48 3.84 14.00
CA TYR A 16 -30.51 3.09 12.74
C TYR A 16 -30.11 3.94 11.54
N PHE A 17 -30.54 5.20 11.50
CA PHE A 17 -30.20 6.13 10.42
C PHE A 17 -28.75 6.62 10.50
N ASN A 18 -28.23 6.81 11.71
CA ASN A 18 -26.88 7.35 11.92
C ASN A 18 -25.76 6.30 11.87
N ASN A 19 -26.10 5.01 11.78
CA ASN A 19 -25.13 3.92 11.67
C ASN A 19 -25.30 3.09 10.38
N PRO A 20 -25.11 3.71 9.19
CA PRO A 20 -25.17 2.98 7.93
C PRO A 20 -24.04 1.96 7.86
N TRP A 21 -24.40 0.68 7.90
CA TRP A 21 -23.46 -0.42 7.72
C TRP A 21 -23.46 -0.84 6.24
N THR A 22 -22.28 -1.06 5.68
CA THR A 22 -22.13 -1.69 4.37
C THR A 22 -21.12 -2.82 4.46
N ARG A 23 -21.41 -3.94 3.80
CA ARG A 23 -20.43 -5.03 3.63
C ARG A 23 -19.47 -4.76 2.47
N ASP A 24 -19.69 -3.68 1.72
CA ASP A 24 -18.94 -3.32 0.52
C ASP A 24 -17.73 -2.42 0.85
N GLY A 25 -17.05 -2.68 1.96
CA GLY A 25 -15.79 -2.02 2.28
C GLY A 25 -14.70 -2.47 1.29
N GLN A 26 -14.12 -1.53 0.55
CA GLN A 26 -12.98 -1.79 -0.33
C GLN A 26 -11.73 -1.08 0.19
N VAL A 27 -10.65 -1.84 0.39
CA VAL A 27 -9.33 -1.27 0.66
C VAL A 27 -8.62 -1.04 -0.67
N ARG A 28 -8.17 0.20 -0.91
CA ARG A 28 -7.39 0.55 -2.09
C ARG A 28 -5.92 0.63 -1.72
N ALA A 29 -5.08 -0.08 -2.46
CA ALA A 29 -3.63 0.04 -2.36
C ALA A 29 -3.07 0.38 -3.75
N ASN A 30 -2.11 1.31 -3.79
CA ASN A 30 -1.40 1.64 -5.03
C ASN A 30 -0.22 0.70 -5.17
N VAL A 31 -0.25 -0.16 -6.19
CA VAL A 31 0.87 -1.07 -6.50
C VAL A 31 1.66 -0.48 -7.66
N ILE A 32 2.91 -0.09 -7.40
CA ILE A 32 3.84 0.39 -8.43
C ILE A 32 4.91 -0.66 -8.71
N LYS A 33 5.27 -0.82 -9.98
CA LYS A 33 6.40 -1.68 -10.38
C LYS A 33 7.65 -0.81 -10.42
N VAL A 34 8.66 -1.17 -9.63
CA VAL A 34 9.96 -0.53 -9.66
C VAL A 34 10.87 -1.34 -10.58
N ALA A 35 11.43 -0.69 -11.59
CA ALA A 35 12.37 -1.30 -12.52
C ALA A 35 13.61 -0.42 -12.64
N PRO A 36 14.81 -1.02 -12.75
CA PRO A 36 16.03 -0.27 -12.99
C PRO A 36 16.04 0.30 -14.40
N ARG A 37 16.73 1.43 -14.58
CA ARG A 37 16.93 2.05 -15.91
C ARG A 37 17.92 1.26 -16.80
N VAL A 38 18.70 0.38 -16.18
CA VAL A 38 19.77 -0.39 -16.81
C VAL A 38 19.48 -1.88 -16.72
N SER A 39 19.94 -2.64 -17.71
CA SER A 39 19.73 -4.10 -17.78
C SER A 39 20.97 -4.83 -17.25
N GLY A 40 20.81 -5.79 -16.34
CA GLY A 40 21.96 -6.55 -15.85
C GLY A 40 21.56 -7.59 -14.81
N PRO A 41 22.47 -8.52 -14.47
CA PRO A 41 22.22 -9.51 -13.44
C PRO A 41 22.10 -8.83 -12.07
N ILE A 42 21.15 -9.28 -11.26
CA ILE A 42 20.96 -8.82 -9.89
C ILE A 42 21.99 -9.52 -9.01
N VAL A 43 22.80 -8.76 -8.29
CA VAL A 43 23.84 -9.29 -7.39
C VAL A 43 23.37 -9.39 -5.95
N ASN A 44 22.43 -8.52 -5.55
CA ASN A 44 21.93 -8.48 -4.18
C ASN A 44 20.47 -7.99 -4.14
N VAL A 45 19.69 -8.52 -3.21
CA VAL A 45 18.33 -8.09 -2.88
C VAL A 45 18.30 -7.79 -1.39
N SER A 46 18.20 -6.49 -1.06
CA SER A 46 18.36 -5.99 0.32
C SER A 46 17.02 -5.86 1.06
N VAL A 47 15.94 -6.42 0.50
CA VAL A 47 14.58 -6.33 1.06
C VAL A 47 13.94 -7.70 1.22
N GLN A 48 13.06 -7.80 2.21
CA GLN A 48 12.25 -8.98 2.50
C GLN A 48 10.78 -8.74 2.15
N ASP A 49 10.00 -9.81 2.02
CA ASP A 49 8.57 -9.71 1.71
C ASP A 49 7.80 -8.94 2.79
N ASN A 50 6.87 -8.08 2.37
CA ASN A 50 6.08 -7.17 3.20
C ASN A 50 6.89 -6.21 4.10
N GLN A 51 8.18 -6.01 3.80
CA GLN A 51 9.00 -5.03 4.52
C GLN A 51 8.54 -3.61 4.22
N GLU A 52 8.41 -2.80 5.27
CA GLU A 52 8.18 -1.36 5.14
C GLU A 52 9.47 -0.68 4.65
N VAL A 53 9.39 0.02 3.51
CA VAL A 53 10.52 0.71 2.87
C VAL A 53 10.23 2.20 2.72
N LYS A 54 11.28 3.01 2.76
CA LYS A 54 11.23 4.46 2.60
C LYS A 54 11.87 4.88 1.27
N THR A 55 11.56 6.10 0.85
CA THR A 55 12.19 6.69 -0.33
C THR A 55 13.71 6.75 -0.15
N GLY A 56 14.43 6.14 -1.10
CA GLY A 56 15.90 6.08 -1.08
C GLY A 56 16.46 4.75 -0.57
N ASP A 57 15.62 3.85 -0.04
CA ASP A 57 16.09 2.55 0.41
C ASP A 57 16.54 1.68 -0.78
N LEU A 58 17.66 0.98 -0.58
CA LEU A 58 18.20 0.05 -1.56
C LEU A 58 17.33 -1.21 -1.61
N LEU A 59 16.66 -1.42 -2.75
CA LEU A 59 15.84 -2.61 -2.95
C LEU A 59 16.65 -3.78 -3.49
N PHE A 60 17.42 -3.53 -4.55
CA PHE A 60 18.27 -4.51 -5.21
C PHE A 60 19.41 -3.81 -5.95
N GLU A 61 20.50 -4.53 -6.14
CA GLU A 61 21.71 -4.04 -6.79
C GLU A 61 21.98 -4.83 -8.07
N ILE A 62 22.41 -4.11 -9.11
CA ILE A 62 22.77 -4.69 -10.42
C ILE A 62 24.29 -4.71 -10.53
N ASP A 63 24.83 -5.78 -11.08
CA ASP A 63 26.27 -5.92 -11.32
C ASP A 63 26.83 -4.73 -12.13
N PRO A 64 27.72 -3.89 -11.53
CA PRO A 64 28.28 -2.73 -12.20
C PRO A 64 29.39 -3.09 -13.18
N THR A 65 29.97 -4.30 -13.12
CA THR A 65 31.20 -4.67 -13.84
C THR A 65 31.10 -4.41 -15.35
N THR A 66 29.97 -4.77 -15.96
CA THR A 66 29.77 -4.56 -17.40
C THR A 66 29.69 -3.07 -17.76
N TYR A 67 29.12 -2.26 -16.86
CA TYR A 67 28.96 -0.82 -17.06
C TYR A 67 30.27 -0.05 -16.82
N GLU A 68 31.07 -0.45 -15.85
CA GLU A 68 32.39 0.13 -15.58
C GLU A 68 33.37 -0.13 -16.74
N VAL A 69 33.35 -1.34 -17.30
CA VAL A 69 34.16 -1.67 -18.48
C VAL A 69 33.71 -0.85 -19.70
N ALA A 70 32.40 -0.71 -19.92
CA ALA A 70 31.88 0.11 -21.02
C ALA A 70 32.24 1.60 -20.86
N LEU A 71 32.25 2.12 -19.63
CA LEU A 71 32.62 3.50 -19.33
C LEU A 71 34.11 3.76 -19.53
N SER A 72 34.98 2.81 -19.18
CA SER A 72 36.43 2.94 -19.36
C SER A 72 36.90 2.77 -20.80
N GLN A 73 36.05 2.20 -21.67
CA GLN A 73 36.27 2.08 -23.11
C GLN A 73 35.80 3.32 -23.91
N ALA A 74 35.17 4.31 -23.25
CA ALA A 74 34.67 5.55 -23.86
C ALA A 74 35.69 6.71 -23.72
#